data_AF-A0A429B9V3-F1
#
_entry.id   AF-A0A429B9V3-F1
#
_cell.length_a   1.000
_cell.length_b   1.000
_cell.length_c   1.000
_cell.angle_alpha   90.00
_cell.angle_beta   90.00
_cell.angle_gamma   90.00
#
_symmetry.space_group_name_H-M   'P 1'
#
loop_
_entity.id
_entity.type
_entity.pdbx_description
1 polymer ?
#
loop_
_entity_poly.entity_id
_entity_poly.type
_entity_poly.pdbx_seq_one_letter_code
_entity_poly.pdbx_strand_id
1 'polypeptide(L)'
;MTGSRTAGLRSAATASGARVTRELTVETSFDDGVTWRPAPVRDGAVTVLHPAADGYVSLRAKAVDAGGGTVEQTVIRAYRIVAGA
;
A
#
# COMPACT_ATOMS: atom_id res chain seq x y z
N MET A 1 -13.04 -13.43 31.54
CA MET A 1 -13.48 -12.32 30.67
C MET A 1 -12.25 -11.81 29.94
N THR A 2 -11.85 -12.43 28.83
CA THR A 2 -10.67 -11.99 28.06
C THR A 2 -10.97 -12.19 26.59
N GLY A 3 -11.51 -11.15 25.94
CA GLY A 3 -11.72 -11.12 24.50
C GLY A 3 -10.51 -10.48 23.83
N SER A 4 -9.68 -11.29 23.18
CA SER A 4 -8.64 -10.81 22.26
C SER A 4 -9.33 -10.17 21.04
N ARG A 5 -9.31 -8.84 20.96
CA ARG A 5 -9.85 -8.09 19.82
C ARG A 5 -8.73 -7.75 18.85
N THR A 6 -8.46 -8.63 17.91
CA THR A 6 -7.64 -8.30 16.73
C THR A 6 -8.50 -7.45 15.78
N ALA A 7 -8.49 -6.14 15.97
CA ALA A 7 -9.09 -5.19 15.03
C ALA A 7 -7.99 -4.75 14.05
N GLY A 8 -7.90 -5.43 12.90
CA GLY A 8 -7.06 -4.97 11.79
C GLY A 8 -7.73 -3.78 11.12
N LEU A 9 -7.09 -2.60 11.19
CA LEU A 9 -7.53 -1.42 10.47
C LEU A 9 -7.26 -1.60 8.96
N ARG A 10 -8.22 -1.19 8.14
CA ARG A 10 -8.14 -1.24 6.67
C ARG A 10 -7.99 0.18 6.15
N SER A 11 -6.89 0.45 5.46
CA SER A 11 -6.67 1.73 4.78
C SER A 11 -6.70 1.51 3.27
N ALA A 12 -7.38 2.40 2.54
CA ALA A 12 -7.46 2.40 1.09
C ALA A 12 -6.63 3.56 0.53
N ALA A 13 -5.62 3.27 -0.29
CA ALA A 13 -4.86 4.26 -1.04
C ALA A 13 -5.18 4.11 -2.53
N THR A 14 -5.34 5.24 -3.24
CA THR A 14 -5.53 5.25 -4.70
C THR A 14 -4.20 5.59 -5.36
N ALA A 15 -3.73 4.74 -6.27
CA ALA A 15 -2.56 5.03 -7.09
C ALA A 15 -3.02 5.68 -8.41
N SER A 16 -2.77 6.99 -8.56
CA SER A 16 -3.12 7.72 -9.78
C SER A 16 -2.14 7.41 -10.92
N GLY A 17 -2.39 6.32 -11.65
CA GLY A 17 -1.62 5.94 -12.85
C GLY A 17 -2.42 5.22 -13.94
N ALA A 18 -3.73 5.04 -13.74
CA ALA A 18 -4.58 4.23 -14.60
C ALA A 18 -5.12 5.03 -15.78
N ARG A 19 -4.32 5.21 -16.85
CA ARG A 19 -4.93 5.50 -18.16
C ARG A 19 -4.53 4.59 -19.32
N VAL A 20 -3.41 3.86 -19.29
CA VAL A 20 -3.12 2.77 -20.26
C VAL A 20 -2.11 1.77 -19.67
N THR A 21 -2.39 1.21 -18.50
CA THR A 21 -1.45 0.30 -17.83
C THR A 21 -1.83 -1.15 -18.13
N ARG A 22 -0.92 -1.91 -18.74
CA ARG A 22 -1.05 -3.36 -18.94
C ARG A 22 -0.94 -4.11 -17.60
N GLU A 23 -0.09 -3.60 -16.71
CA GLU A 23 0.17 -4.20 -15.41
C GLU A 23 0.44 -3.11 -14.37
N LEU A 24 -0.21 -3.20 -13.21
CA LEU A 24 0.02 -2.35 -12.05
C LEU A 24 0.28 -3.23 -10.84
N THR A 25 1.46 -3.12 -10.26
CA THR A 25 1.79 -3.75 -8.98
C THR A 25 2.03 -2.67 -7.93
N VAL A 26 1.59 -2.94 -6.70
CA VAL A 26 1.84 -2.07 -5.55
C VAL A 26 2.36 -2.92 -4.40
N GLU A 27 3.32 -2.36 -3.68
CA GLU A 27 3.90 -2.93 -2.47
C GLU A 27 3.83 -1.91 -1.33
N THR A 28 3.74 -2.44 -0.12
CA THR A 28 3.71 -1.68 1.13
C THR A 28 4.91 -2.03 1.99
N SER A 29 5.42 -1.03 2.70
CA SER A 29 6.44 -1.17 3.75
C SER A 29 5.97 -0.50 5.04
N PHE A 30 6.31 -1.11 6.17
CA PHE A 30 6.05 -0.58 7.52
C PHE A 30 7.35 -0.21 8.26
N ASP A 31 8.50 -0.31 7.59
CA ASP A 31 9.85 -0.09 8.12
C ASP A 31 10.61 0.92 7.25
N ASP A 32 9.92 1.98 6.82
CA ASP A 32 10.49 3.08 6.02
C ASP A 32 11.16 2.64 4.70
N GLY A 33 10.65 1.57 4.08
CA GLY A 33 11.10 1.08 2.77
C GLY A 33 12.23 0.05 2.83
N VAL A 34 12.57 -0.48 4.01
CA VAL A 34 13.58 -1.53 4.16
C VAL A 34 13.08 -2.86 3.63
N THR A 35 11.85 -3.25 3.98
CA THR A 35 11.18 -4.44 3.44
C THR A 35 9.87 -4.09 2.76
N TRP A 36 9.62 -4.72 1.61
CA TRP A 36 8.44 -4.49 0.79
C TRP A 36 7.60 -5.77 0.70
N ARG A 37 6.29 -5.62 0.79
CA ARG A 37 5.33 -6.72 0.68
C ARG A 37 4.27 -6.38 -0.38
N PRO A 38 3.90 -7.32 -1.27
CA PRO A 38 2.85 -7.12 -2.24
C PRO A 38 1.52 -6.73 -1.58
N ALA A 39 0.85 -5.72 -2.13
CA ALA A 39 -0.43 -5.26 -1.68
C ALA A 39 -1.46 -5.47 -2.81
N PRO A 40 -2.57 -6.19 -2.56
CA PRO A 40 -3.57 -6.46 -3.59
C PRO A 40 -4.16 -5.17 -4.17
N VAL A 41 -4.07 -5.04 -5.49
CA VAL A 41 -4.68 -3.93 -6.24
C VAL A 41 -6.01 -4.38 -6.81
N ARG A 42 -7.08 -3.62 -6.57
CA ARG A 42 -8.39 -3.80 -7.22
C ARG A 42 -8.92 -2.44 -7.62
N ASP A 43 -9.31 -2.30 -8.90
CA ASP A 43 -9.85 -1.06 -9.47
C ASP A 43 -8.98 0.19 -9.21
N GLY A 44 -7.66 0.03 -9.23
CA GLY A 44 -6.69 1.11 -8.95
C GLY A 44 -6.51 1.47 -7.48
N ALA A 45 -7.19 0.76 -6.58
CA ALA A 45 -7.09 0.93 -5.13
C ALA A 45 -6.34 -0.23 -4.47
N VAL A 46 -5.67 0.08 -3.38
CA VAL A 46 -4.91 -0.89 -2.57
C VAL A 46 -5.49 -0.95 -1.17
N THR A 47 -5.78 -2.16 -0.69
CA THR A 47 -6.16 -2.40 0.70
C THR A 47 -4.95 -2.85 1.51
N VAL A 48 -4.58 -2.06 2.51
CA VAL A 48 -3.46 -2.36 3.40
C VAL A 48 -4.00 -2.84 4.74
N LEU A 49 -3.61 -4.06 5.13
CA LEU A 49 -3.80 -4.57 6.49
C LEU A 49 -2.54 -4.25 7.29
N HIS A 50 -2.71 -3.49 8.37
CA HIS A 50 -1.59 -3.09 9.21
C HIS A 50 -1.84 -3.42 10.68
N PRO A 51 -0.79 -3.60 11.48
CA PRO A 51 -0.92 -3.68 12.94
C PRO A 51 -1.62 -2.42 13.48
N ALA A 52 -2.37 -2.58 14.57
CA ALA A 52 -2.94 -1.47 15.32
C ALA A 52 -1.86 -0.81 16.20
N ALA A 53 -0.78 -0.36 15.57
CA ALA A 53 0.36 0.30 16.19
C ALA A 53 0.66 1.61 15.46
N ASP A 54 1.14 2.59 16.21
CA ASP A 54 1.62 3.84 15.60
C ASP A 54 2.76 3.56 14.62
N GLY A 55 2.76 4.26 13.49
CA GLY A 55 3.79 4.10 12.49
C GLY A 55 3.47 4.80 11.19
N TYR A 56 4.18 4.41 10.14
CA TYR A 56 3.96 4.91 8.80
C TYR A 56 3.86 3.76 7.81
N VAL A 57 3.10 4.00 6.75
CA VAL A 57 3.08 3.13 5.57
C VAL A 57 3.83 3.85 4.46
N SER A 58 4.77 3.14 3.84
CA SER A 58 5.40 3.54 2.59
C SER A 58 4.82 2.72 1.44
N LEU A 59 4.75 3.31 0.24
CA LEU A 59 4.18 2.69 -0.95
C LEU A 59 5.22 2.68 -2.07
N ARG A 60 5.28 1.56 -2.79
CA ARG A 60 6.05 1.43 -4.03
C ARG A 60 5.13 0.88 -5.10
N ALA A 61 5.03 1.56 -6.23
CA ALA A 61 4.17 1.17 -7.34
C ALA A 61 5.01 1.00 -8.61
N LYS A 62 4.72 -0.05 -9.38
CA LYS A 62 5.30 -0.26 -10.71
C LYS A 62 4.18 -0.41 -11.73
N ALA A 63 4.29 0.35 -12.80
CA ALA A 63 3.33 0.41 -13.90
C ALA A 63 4.05 0.06 -15.20
N VAL A 64 3.48 -0.86 -15.98
CA VAL A 64 3.94 -1.18 -17.33
C VAL A 64 2.85 -0.79 -18.31
N ASP A 65 3.16 0.10 -19.26
CA ASP A 65 2.22 0.49 -20.31
C ASP A 65 2.15 -0.56 -21.44
N ALA A 66 1.18 -0.39 -22.35
CA ALA A 66 0.99 -1.32 -23.46
C ALA A 66 2.16 -1.35 -24.47
N GLY A 67 2.97 -0.29 -24.53
CA GLY A 67 4.17 -0.18 -25.35
C GLY A 67 5.43 -0.76 -24.70
N GLY A 68 5.35 -1.23 -23.45
CA GLY A 68 6.47 -1.76 -22.68
C GLY A 68 7.23 -0.70 -21.86
N GLY A 69 6.78 0.56 -21.89
CA GLY A 69 7.30 1.60 -21.01
C GLY A 69 7.00 1.24 -19.55
N THR A 70 7.98 1.46 -18.68
CA THR A 70 7.89 1.12 -17.26
C THR A 70 8.10 2.38 -16.42
N VAL A 71 7.21 2.60 -15.45
CA VAL A 71 7.36 3.63 -14.42
C VAL A 71 7.37 2.94 -13.06
N GLU A 72 8.30 3.36 -12.20
CA GLU A 72 8.34 2.97 -10.80
C GLU A 72 8.32 4.22 -9.92
N GLN A 73 7.47 4.22 -8.91
CA GLN A 73 7.34 5.32 -7.95
C GLN A 73 7.40 4.79 -6.54
N THR A 74 8.22 5.44 -5.71
CA THR A 74 8.33 5.13 -4.28
C THR A 74 7.97 6.38 -3.48
N VAL A 75 7.06 6.23 -2.52
CA VAL A 75 6.69 7.26 -1.56
C VAL A 75 6.93 6.72 -0.16
N ILE A 76 7.97 7.24 0.49
CA ILE A 76 8.30 6.89 1.88
C ILE A 76 7.41 7.68 2.82
N ARG A 77 6.87 7.00 3.84
CA ARG A 77 5.90 7.56 4.81
C ARG A 77 4.71 8.25 4.15
N ALA A 78 4.10 7.57 3.18
CA ALA A 78 2.94 8.03 2.41
C ALA A 78 1.75 8.43 3.30
N TYR A 79 1.52 7.71 4.40
CA TYR A 79 0.58 8.11 5.45
C TYR A 79 0.97 7.53 6.81
N ARG A 80 0.42 8.14 7.87
CA ARG A 80 0.62 7.72 9.25
C ARG A 80 -0.49 6.76 9.69
N ILE A 81 -0.12 5.72 10.41
CA ILE A 81 -1.02 4.89 11.22
C ILE A 81 -1.02 5.44 12.64
N VAL A 82 -2.22 5.60 13.20
CA VAL A 82 -2.41 5.95 14.61
C VAL A 82 -3.12 4.79 15.30
N ALA A 83 -2.54 4.30 16.38
CA ALA A 83 -3.15 3.27 17.21
C ALA A 83 -4.40 3.84 17.91
N GLY A 84 -5.56 3.23 17.67
CA GLY A 84 -6.80 3.59 18.37
C GLY A 84 -7.78 4.49 17.61
N ALA A 85 -7.62 4.66 16.30
CA ALA A 85 -8.67 5.19 15.42
C ALA A 85 -9.74 4.13 15.12
#